data_AF-A0A9W6F7Y3-F1
#
_entry.id   AF-A0A9W6F7Y3-F1
#
_cell.length_a   1.000
_cell.length_b   1.000
_cell.length_c   1.000
_cell.angle_alpha   90.00
_cell.angle_beta   90.00
_cell.angle_gamma   90.00
#
_symmetry.space_group_name_H-M   'P 1'
#
loop_
_entity.id
_entity.type
_entity.pdbx_description
1 polymer ?
#
loop_
_entity_poly.entity_id
_entity_poly.type
_entity_poly.pdbx_seq_one_letter_code
_entity_poly.pdbx_strand_id
1 'polypeptide(L)'
;MQSLRHATPARAAAFKAGAAPRPALPSRAIRMVVMAGTVSTNDFKNGLTVEIDSQPYKVVEFLHVKPGKGAAFVRSKLKNFLSGGVVEKTFRAGEMVNTADVQKRDGQFTYMEGEEFVFMDTETYEETRLKRDEWAQYLKEGTTVELLFYNGKVISVDVPQFMDLKVVETSPNVKGNTASGGSKPATLETGAVVSVPLFIEAGETIKIDTRTGSYLSRS
;
A
#
# COMPACT_ATOMS: atom_id res chain seq x y z
N MET A 1 -19.42 52.70 -55.08
CA MET A 1 -19.95 52.00 -53.89
C MET A 1 -19.46 50.56 -53.90
N GLN A 2 -18.39 50.24 -53.17
CA GLN A 2 -18.17 48.92 -52.58
C GLN A 2 -17.09 49.04 -51.51
N SER A 3 -17.33 48.30 -50.44
CA SER A 3 -16.83 48.46 -49.08
C SER A 3 -15.70 47.47 -48.77
N LEU A 4 -14.91 47.75 -47.72
CA LEU A 4 -14.22 46.78 -46.83
C LEU A 4 -13.01 46.01 -47.46
N ARG A 5 -11.81 45.87 -46.87
CA ARG A 5 -11.40 45.73 -45.47
C ARG A 5 -9.91 46.11 -45.29
N HIS A 6 -9.59 46.72 -44.14
CA HIS A 6 -8.24 46.79 -43.59
C HIS A 6 -7.73 45.39 -43.22
N ALA A 7 -6.50 45.07 -43.61
CA ALA A 7 -5.75 43.93 -43.11
C ALA A 7 -5.05 44.33 -41.78
N THR A 8 -5.38 43.61 -40.71
CA THR A 8 -4.73 43.72 -39.39
C THR A 8 -3.43 42.92 -39.40
N PRO A 9 -2.31 43.41 -38.83
CA PRO A 9 -1.11 42.59 -38.72
C PRO A 9 -1.26 41.53 -37.62
N ALA A 10 -0.84 40.31 -37.93
CA ALA A 10 -0.84 39.16 -37.04
C ALA A 10 0.11 39.38 -35.84
N ARG A 11 -0.43 39.20 -34.63
CA ARG A 11 0.29 39.30 -33.37
C ARG A 11 1.02 37.98 -33.12
N ALA A 12 2.35 38.00 -33.12
CA ALA A 12 3.18 36.86 -32.75
C ALA A 12 2.93 36.49 -31.28
N ALA A 13 2.45 35.27 -31.03
CA ALA A 13 2.29 34.72 -29.70
C ALA A 13 3.63 34.19 -29.19
N ALA A 14 4.17 34.82 -28.15
CA ALA A 14 5.35 34.36 -27.43
C ALA A 14 5.00 33.07 -26.66
N PHE A 15 5.67 31.97 -27.01
CA PHE A 15 5.62 30.70 -26.29
C PHE A 15 6.31 30.89 -24.94
N LYS A 16 5.54 30.97 -23.84
CA LYS A 16 6.08 30.84 -22.49
C LYS A 16 6.42 29.37 -22.25
N ALA A 17 7.70 29.07 -22.08
CA ALA A 17 8.15 27.79 -21.55
C ALA A 17 7.58 27.61 -20.14
N GLY A 18 6.59 26.73 -19.99
CA GLY A 18 6.09 26.29 -18.69
C GLY A 18 7.17 25.47 -18.01
N ALA A 19 7.64 25.94 -16.86
CA ALA A 19 8.53 25.17 -16.01
C ALA A 19 7.86 23.84 -15.64
N ALA A 20 8.54 22.73 -15.88
CA ALA A 20 8.09 21.41 -15.44
C ALA A 20 7.87 21.42 -13.92
N PRO A 21 6.80 20.76 -13.42
CA PRO A 21 6.59 20.64 -11.99
C PRO A 21 7.78 19.89 -11.39
N ARG A 22 8.43 20.51 -10.40
CA ARG A 22 9.46 19.84 -9.60
C ARG A 22 8.83 18.62 -8.93
N PRO A 23 9.47 17.44 -8.94
CA PRO A 23 8.97 16.31 -8.16
C PRO A 23 8.95 16.72 -6.69
N ALA A 24 7.79 16.56 -6.05
CA ALA A 24 7.66 16.75 -4.61
C ALA A 24 8.56 15.72 -3.93
N LEU A 25 9.53 16.18 -3.14
CA LEU A 25 10.28 15.31 -2.25
C LEU A 25 9.27 14.60 -1.32
N PRO A 26 9.39 13.28 -1.11
CA PRO A 26 8.52 12.58 -0.18
C PRO A 26 8.66 13.26 1.18
N SER A 27 7.51 13.70 1.71
CA SER A 27 7.38 14.23 3.07
C SER A 27 8.05 13.25 4.03
N ARG A 28 9.09 13.70 4.74
CA ARG A 28 9.73 12.95 5.83
C ARG A 28 8.66 12.48 6.80
N ALA A 29 8.19 11.25 6.62
CA ALA A 29 7.45 10.55 7.65
C ALA A 29 8.45 10.38 8.81
N ILE A 30 8.05 10.83 9.99
CA ILE A 30 8.84 10.63 11.20
C ILE A 30 8.98 9.12 11.37
N ARG A 31 10.17 8.60 11.08
CA ARG A 31 10.50 7.18 11.22
C ARG A 31 10.45 6.86 12.72
N MET A 32 9.34 6.28 13.16
CA MET A 32 9.16 5.89 14.56
C MET A 32 9.93 4.59 14.78
N VAL A 33 11.23 4.71 15.07
CA VAL A 33 12.06 3.60 15.54
C VAL A 33 11.74 3.41 17.02
N VAL A 34 10.88 2.44 17.36
CA VAL A 34 10.61 2.10 18.76
C VAL A 34 11.52 0.93 19.13
N MET A 35 12.63 1.22 19.81
CA MET A 35 13.51 0.20 20.36
C MET A 35 12.75 -0.66 21.40
N ALA A 36 13.13 -1.94 21.49
CA ALA A 36 12.64 -2.84 22.53
C ALA A 36 12.97 -2.29 23.93
N GLY A 37 11.92 -2.01 24.70
CA GLY A 37 11.95 -1.43 26.03
C GLY A 37 10.66 -1.79 26.77
N THR A 38 10.45 -1.25 27.96
CA THR A 38 9.22 -1.50 28.73
C THR A 38 8.48 -0.19 28.92
N VAL A 39 7.17 -0.19 28.66
CA VAL A 39 6.29 0.97 28.77
C VAL A 39 5.20 0.70 29.80
N SER A 40 4.89 1.70 30.63
CA SER A 40 3.76 1.61 31.54
C SER A 40 2.45 1.81 30.77
N THR A 41 1.39 1.13 31.20
CA THR A 41 0.03 1.32 30.64
C THR A 41 -0.50 2.75 30.83
N ASN A 42 0.08 3.49 31.76
CA ASN A 42 -0.20 4.92 31.95
C ASN A 42 0.36 5.78 30.81
N ASP A 43 1.41 5.33 30.12
CA ASP A 43 2.07 6.04 29.03
C ASP A 43 1.59 5.58 27.65
N PHE A 44 0.51 4.79 27.61
CA PHE A 44 -0.09 4.35 26.36
C PHE A 44 -0.54 5.56 25.53
N LYS A 45 -0.23 5.48 24.24
CA LYS A 45 -0.58 6.47 23.23
C LYS A 45 -1.06 5.74 21.98
N ASN A 46 -1.97 6.37 21.25
CA ASN A 46 -2.38 5.85 19.95
C ASN A 46 -1.16 5.78 19.02
N GLY A 47 -0.99 4.65 18.36
CA GLY A 47 0.14 4.37 17.49
C GLY A 47 1.31 3.65 18.17
N LEU A 48 1.35 3.55 19.50
CA LEU A 48 2.39 2.83 20.23
C LEU A 48 2.40 1.34 19.85
N THR A 49 3.59 0.78 19.64
CA THR A 49 3.79 -0.64 19.35
C THR A 49 4.19 -1.40 20.61
N VAL A 50 3.40 -2.38 21.00
CA VAL A 50 3.59 -3.19 22.21
C VAL A 50 3.65 -4.66 21.87
N GLU A 51 4.45 -5.42 22.60
CA GLU A 51 4.50 -6.86 22.51
C GLU A 51 3.66 -7.47 23.61
N ILE A 52 2.70 -8.31 23.21
CA ILE A 52 1.79 -8.99 24.12
C ILE A 52 1.73 -10.45 23.67
N ASP A 53 1.98 -11.37 24.61
CA ASP A 53 1.97 -12.81 24.32
C ASP A 53 2.91 -13.17 23.14
N SER A 54 4.07 -12.51 23.08
CA SER A 54 5.10 -12.62 22.02
C SER A 54 4.62 -12.26 20.62
N GLN A 55 3.57 -11.44 20.51
CA GLN A 55 3.07 -10.92 19.25
C GLN A 55 3.10 -9.38 19.24
N PRO A 56 3.46 -8.76 18.10
CA PRO A 56 3.47 -7.32 17.96
C PRO A 56 2.06 -6.77 17.74
N TYR A 57 1.66 -5.81 18.58
CA TYR A 57 0.40 -5.08 18.49
C TYR A 57 0.63 -3.58 18.37
N LYS A 58 -0.28 -2.90 17.66
CA LYS A 58 -0.40 -1.44 17.64
C LYS A 58 -1.57 -1.01 18.51
N VAL A 59 -1.33 -0.10 19.45
CA VAL A 59 -2.40 0.57 20.20
C VAL A 59 -3.19 1.46 19.24
N VAL A 60 -4.45 1.10 18.98
CA VAL A 60 -5.36 1.89 18.13
C VAL A 60 -6.05 2.95 18.98
N GLU A 61 -6.54 2.54 20.14
CA GLU A 61 -7.29 3.37 21.07
C GLU A 61 -7.00 2.89 22.49
N PHE A 62 -6.96 3.82 23.45
CA PHE A 62 -6.88 3.49 24.87
C PHE A 62 -7.79 4.40 25.68
N LEU A 63 -8.33 3.87 26.77
CA LEU A 63 -9.22 4.56 27.68
C LEU A 63 -8.75 4.30 29.11
N HIS A 64 -8.29 5.36 29.79
CA HIS A 64 -8.02 5.32 31.22
C HIS A 64 -9.31 5.49 32.00
N VAL A 65 -9.65 4.50 32.83
CA VAL A 65 -10.83 4.53 33.68
C VAL A 65 -10.40 4.57 35.14
N LYS A 66 -10.83 5.62 35.84
CA LYS A 66 -10.64 5.79 37.29
C LYS A 66 -12.01 5.71 37.97
N PRO A 67 -12.48 4.50 38.35
CA PRO A 67 -13.76 4.38 39.02
C PRO A 67 -13.70 5.07 40.39
N GLY A 68 -14.77 5.74 40.82
CA GLY A 68 -14.82 6.43 42.11
C GLY A 68 -14.56 5.50 43.31
N LYS A 69 -14.71 4.17 43.11
CA LYS A 69 -14.34 3.12 44.06
C LYS A 69 -13.77 1.93 43.27
N GLY A 70 -12.47 1.66 43.39
CA GLY A 70 -11.78 0.54 42.73
C GLY A 70 -10.40 0.91 42.18
N ALA A 71 -9.67 -0.09 41.67
CA ALA A 71 -8.39 0.13 41.02
C ALA A 71 -8.58 0.75 39.63
N ALA A 72 -7.72 1.69 39.25
CA ALA A 72 -7.71 2.25 37.91
C ALA A 72 -7.26 1.20 36.88
N PHE A 73 -7.85 1.24 35.68
CA PHE A 73 -7.52 0.33 34.60
C PHE A 73 -7.50 1.05 33.26
N VAL A 74 -6.82 0.44 32.30
CA VAL A 74 -6.68 0.94 30.94
C VAL A 74 -7.30 -0.06 29.99
N ARG A 75 -8.40 0.32 29.34
CA ARG A 75 -8.99 -0.49 28.27
C ARG A 75 -8.37 -0.06 26.95
N SER A 76 -7.78 -0.99 26.21
CA SER A 76 -7.10 -0.69 24.95
C SER A 76 -7.62 -1.57 23.82
N LYS A 77 -7.87 -0.93 22.67
CA LYS A 77 -8.02 -1.62 21.38
C LYS A 77 -6.66 -1.73 20.73
N LEU A 78 -6.29 -2.96 20.41
CA LEU A 78 -4.97 -3.32 19.91
C LEU A 78 -5.15 -3.99 18.55
N LYS A 79 -4.41 -3.55 17.52
CA LYS A 79 -4.38 -4.21 16.22
C LYS A 79 -3.13 -5.08 16.12
N ASN A 80 -3.29 -6.36 15.88
CA ASN A 80 -2.18 -7.30 15.69
C ASN A 80 -1.51 -7.03 14.33
N PHE A 81 -0.19 -6.94 14.28
CA PHE A 81 0.54 -6.74 13.01
C PHE A 81 0.66 -8.01 12.16
N LEU A 82 0.64 -9.20 12.78
CA LEU A 82 0.72 -10.49 12.08
C LEU A 82 -0.63 -10.89 11.50
N SER A 83 -1.70 -10.84 12.31
CA SER A 83 -3.03 -11.29 11.87
C SER A 83 -3.92 -10.17 11.32
N GLY A 84 -3.55 -8.91 11.52
CA GLY A 84 -4.36 -7.74 11.16
C GLY A 84 -5.62 -7.54 12.01
N GLY A 85 -5.97 -8.49 12.87
CA GLY A 85 -7.15 -8.47 13.73
C GLY A 85 -7.07 -7.44 14.85
N VAL A 86 -8.22 -6.92 15.28
CA VAL A 86 -8.33 -5.99 16.41
C VAL A 86 -8.85 -6.74 17.63
N VAL A 87 -8.15 -6.60 18.76
CA VAL A 87 -8.52 -7.19 20.04
C VAL A 87 -8.66 -6.11 21.10
N GLU A 88 -9.60 -6.31 22.03
CA GLU A 88 -9.74 -5.47 23.21
C GLU A 88 -9.08 -6.15 24.41
N LYS A 89 -8.14 -5.46 25.05
CA LYS A 89 -7.47 -5.94 26.26
C LYS A 89 -7.57 -4.87 27.34
N THR A 90 -7.82 -5.30 28.58
CA THR A 90 -7.83 -4.42 29.74
C THR A 90 -6.60 -4.68 30.59
N PHE A 91 -5.85 -3.62 30.87
CA PHE A 91 -4.65 -3.66 31.70
C PHE A 91 -4.90 -2.97 33.03
N ARG A 92 -4.13 -3.36 34.05
CA ARG A 92 -4.10 -2.58 35.30
C ARG A 92 -3.35 -1.27 35.05
N ALA A 93 -3.79 -0.19 35.68
CA ALA A 93 -3.04 1.07 35.60
C ALA A 93 -1.65 0.90 36.24
N GLY A 94 -0.61 1.31 35.52
CA GLY A 94 0.78 1.15 35.97
C GLY A 94 1.42 -0.20 35.63
N GLU A 95 0.69 -1.11 35.00
CA GLU A 95 1.26 -2.39 34.52
C GLU A 95 2.32 -2.13 33.44
N MET A 96 3.39 -2.92 33.50
CA MET A 96 4.54 -2.79 32.60
C MET A 96 4.38 -3.77 31.43
N VAL A 97 4.47 -3.25 30.21
CA VAL A 97 4.30 -4.01 28.97
C VAL A 97 5.54 -3.80 28.10
N ASN A 98 5.99 -4.84 27.39
CA ASN A 98 7.13 -4.71 26.48
C ASN A 98 6.72 -3.91 25.24
N THR A 99 7.62 -3.08 24.72
CA THR A 99 7.46 -2.46 23.41
C THR A 99 7.91 -3.45 22.33
N ALA A 100 7.20 -3.46 21.21
CA ALA A 100 7.58 -4.26 20.06
C ALA A 100 8.52 -3.43 19.15
N ASP A 101 9.69 -3.98 18.81
CA ASP A 101 10.58 -3.41 17.80
C ASP A 101 10.01 -3.64 16.41
N VAL A 102 9.15 -2.72 16.00
CA VAL A 102 8.51 -2.72 14.69
C VAL A 102 9.06 -1.56 13.89
N GLN A 103 9.65 -1.86 12.73
CA GLN A 103 10.25 -0.86 11.85
C GLN A 103 9.56 -0.90 10.49
N LYS A 104 9.08 0.26 10.05
CA LYS A 104 8.60 0.46 8.68
C LYS A 104 9.75 0.95 7.83
N ARG A 105 9.94 0.35 6.67
CA ARG A 105 10.95 0.76 5.70
C ARG A 105 10.33 0.79 4.31
N ASP A 106 10.64 1.84 3.56
CA ASP A 106 10.20 1.97 2.18
C ASP A 106 11.14 1.16 1.28
N GLY A 107 10.56 0.20 0.56
CA GLY A 107 11.26 -0.67 -0.36
C GLY A 107 10.76 -0.51 -1.79
N GLN A 108 11.54 -1.02 -2.72
CA GLN A 108 11.15 -1.12 -4.12
C GLN A 108 11.31 -2.56 -4.59
N PHE A 109 10.29 -3.10 -5.22
CA PHE A 109 10.40 -4.39 -5.88
C PHE A 109 11.36 -4.29 -7.07
N THR A 110 12.34 -5.18 -7.13
CA THR A 110 13.41 -5.15 -8.14
C THR A 110 13.20 -6.23 -9.19
N TYR A 111 13.36 -7.51 -8.82
CA TYR A 111 13.21 -8.65 -9.72
C TYR A 111 12.77 -9.90 -8.93
N MET A 112 12.39 -10.95 -9.65
CA MET A 112 12.15 -12.29 -9.08
C MET A 112 13.37 -13.17 -9.28
N GLU A 113 13.81 -13.86 -8.23
CA GLU A 113 14.84 -14.89 -8.27
C GLU A 113 14.18 -16.26 -7.99
N GLY A 114 13.81 -16.98 -9.05
CA GLY A 114 13.08 -18.24 -8.94
C GLY A 114 11.67 -18.04 -8.38
N GLU A 115 11.44 -18.46 -7.13
CA GLU A 115 10.17 -18.29 -6.40
C GLU A 115 10.23 -17.14 -5.36
N GLU A 116 11.36 -16.46 -5.25
CA GLU A 116 11.57 -15.35 -4.32
C GLU A 116 11.46 -14.00 -5.04
N PHE A 117 10.85 -13.04 -4.37
CA PHE A 117 10.73 -11.65 -4.78
C PHE A 117 11.79 -10.84 -4.04
N VAL A 118 12.61 -10.12 -4.79
CA VAL A 118 13.69 -9.30 -4.24
C VAL A 118 13.23 -7.85 -4.14
N PHE A 119 13.29 -7.31 -2.93
CA PHE A 119 12.98 -5.92 -2.62
C PHE A 119 14.25 -5.20 -2.19
N MET A 120 14.46 -3.99 -2.67
CA MET A 120 15.57 -3.14 -2.26
C MET A 120 15.05 -2.03 -1.35
N ASP A 121 15.62 -1.89 -0.15
CA ASP A 121 15.36 -0.76 0.73
C ASP A 121 15.83 0.53 0.05
N THR A 122 14.97 1.55 -0.01
CA THR A 122 15.25 2.81 -0.72
C THR A 122 16.23 3.72 0.02
N GLU A 123 16.47 3.48 1.31
CA GLU A 123 17.40 4.26 2.13
C GLU A 123 18.74 3.57 2.32
N THR A 124 18.73 2.26 2.61
CA THR A 124 19.95 1.50 2.93
C THR A 124 20.51 0.74 1.73
N TYR A 125 19.72 0.57 0.67
CA TYR A 125 20.02 -0.31 -0.47
C TYR A 125 20.22 -1.77 -0.06
N GLU A 126 19.71 -2.17 1.11
CA GLU A 126 19.71 -3.56 1.55
C GLU A 126 18.65 -4.35 0.79
N GLU A 127 19.02 -5.55 0.34
CA GLU A 127 18.09 -6.46 -0.32
C GLU A 127 17.35 -7.32 0.71
N THR A 128 16.04 -7.43 0.54
CA THR A 128 15.17 -8.34 1.29
C THR A 128 14.53 -9.31 0.32
N ARG A 129 14.65 -10.60 0.60
CA ARG A 129 14.05 -11.67 -0.20
C ARG A 129 12.83 -12.23 0.51
N LEU A 130 11.72 -12.33 -0.22
CA LEU A 130 10.47 -12.87 0.31
C LEU A 130 9.93 -13.92 -0.66
N LYS A 131 9.34 -14.98 -0.13
CA LYS A 131 8.69 -15.98 -0.97
C LYS A 131 7.44 -15.39 -1.64
N ARG A 132 7.11 -15.92 -2.81
CA ARG A 132 5.88 -15.59 -3.51
C ARG A 132 4.66 -15.77 -2.61
N ASP A 133 3.85 -14.72 -2.56
CA ASP A 133 2.56 -14.69 -1.88
C ASP A 133 1.49 -14.24 -2.89
N GLU A 134 0.20 -14.32 -2.55
CA GLU A 134 -0.92 -14.03 -3.47
C GLU A 134 -0.91 -12.61 -4.00
N TRP A 135 -0.43 -11.64 -3.20
CA TRP A 135 -0.29 -10.25 -3.60
C TRP A 135 0.90 -10.02 -4.54
N ALA A 136 1.92 -10.90 -4.49
CA ALA A 136 3.17 -10.71 -5.21
C ALA A 136 3.00 -10.87 -6.73
N GLN A 137 2.01 -11.63 -7.18
CA GLN A 137 1.76 -11.85 -8.62
C GLN A 137 1.36 -10.57 -9.39
N TYR A 138 0.92 -9.53 -8.68
CA TYR A 138 0.51 -8.25 -9.27
C TYR A 138 1.63 -7.20 -9.25
N LEU A 139 2.79 -7.53 -8.70
CA LEU A 139 3.91 -6.62 -8.62
C LEU A 139 4.65 -6.50 -9.94
N LYS A 140 4.82 -5.26 -10.41
CA LYS A 140 5.73 -4.93 -11.50
C LYS A 140 7.05 -4.39 -10.96
N GLU A 141 8.13 -4.65 -11.67
CA GLU A 141 9.45 -4.11 -11.33
C GLU A 141 9.37 -2.59 -11.14
N GLY A 142 10.05 -2.09 -10.12
CA GLY A 142 10.04 -0.68 -9.75
C GLY A 142 8.86 -0.26 -8.87
N THR A 143 7.95 -1.17 -8.48
CA THR A 143 6.85 -0.84 -7.55
C THR A 143 7.38 -0.51 -6.15
N THR A 144 7.00 0.64 -5.62
CA THR A 144 7.28 1.02 -4.22
C THR A 144 6.34 0.27 -3.27
N VAL A 145 6.90 -0.29 -2.20
CA VAL A 145 6.19 -1.05 -1.17
C VAL A 145 6.65 -0.61 0.22
N GLU A 146 5.83 -0.78 1.24
CA GLU A 146 6.25 -0.59 2.64
C GLU A 146 6.55 -1.96 3.26
N LEU A 147 7.79 -2.20 3.66
CA LEU A 147 8.21 -3.40 4.37
C LEU A 147 8.09 -3.17 5.88
N LEU A 148 7.36 -4.05 6.56
CA LEU A 148 7.23 -4.04 8.00
C LEU A 148 8.14 -5.11 8.60
N PHE A 149 9.13 -4.68 9.35
CA PHE A 149 10.05 -5.52 10.10
C PHE A 149 9.61 -5.62 11.56
N TYR A 150 9.74 -6.80 12.15
CA TYR A 150 9.62 -7.06 13.58
C TYR A 150 10.81 -7.88 14.05
N ASN A 151 11.55 -7.39 15.03
CA ASN A 151 12.80 -8.01 15.51
C ASN A 151 13.78 -8.35 14.36
N GLY A 152 13.90 -7.44 13.39
CA GLY A 152 14.77 -7.61 12.22
C GLY A 152 14.27 -8.57 11.13
N LYS A 153 13.08 -9.19 11.29
CA LYS A 153 12.46 -10.05 10.28
C LYS A 153 11.28 -9.36 9.62
N VAL A 154 11.12 -9.51 8.32
CA VAL A 154 9.91 -9.01 7.63
C VAL A 154 8.71 -9.83 8.05
N ILE A 155 7.66 -9.15 8.48
CA ILE A 155 6.39 -9.75 8.90
C ILE A 155 5.22 -9.38 7.99
N SER A 156 5.32 -8.27 7.26
CA SER A 156 4.28 -7.83 6.34
C SER A 156 4.88 -6.97 5.24
N VAL A 157 4.28 -7.04 4.05
CA VAL A 157 4.55 -6.15 2.93
C VAL A 157 3.25 -5.41 2.62
N ASP A 158 3.25 -4.09 2.72
CA ASP A 158 2.14 -3.28 2.26
C ASP A 158 2.41 -2.88 0.82
N VAL A 159 1.61 -3.45 -0.08
CA VAL A 159 1.64 -3.15 -1.50
C VAL A 159 0.56 -2.13 -1.85
N PRO A 160 0.77 -1.31 -2.90
CA PRO A 160 -0.29 -0.45 -3.41
C PRO A 160 -1.58 -1.24 -3.66
N GLN A 161 -2.69 -0.78 -3.08
CA GLN A 161 -4.00 -1.43 -3.22
C GLN A 161 -4.47 -1.47 -4.67
N PHE A 162 -4.00 -0.53 -5.48
CA PHE A 162 -4.34 -0.44 -6.88
C PHE A 162 -3.10 -0.42 -7.74
N MET A 163 -3.09 -1.26 -8.76
CA MET A 163 -2.00 -1.36 -9.71
C MET A 163 -2.53 -1.22 -11.12
N ASP A 164 -1.88 -0.35 -11.90
CA ASP A 164 -2.11 -0.23 -13.33
C ASP A 164 -1.15 -1.20 -14.04
N LEU A 165 -1.73 -2.21 -14.67
CA LEU A 165 -1.03 -3.31 -15.35
C LEU A 165 -1.53 -3.44 -16.79
N LYS A 166 -0.59 -3.68 -17.70
CA LYS A 166 -0.89 -3.92 -19.11
C LYS A 166 -1.36 -5.35 -19.35
N VAL A 167 -2.43 -5.51 -20.14
CA VAL A 167 -2.88 -6.82 -20.63
C VAL A 167 -1.97 -7.27 -21.78
N VAL A 168 -1.30 -8.41 -21.63
CA VAL A 168 -0.43 -9.00 -22.65
C VAL A 168 -1.23 -9.91 -23.57
N GLU A 169 -2.11 -10.73 -22.99
CA GLU A 169 -2.88 -11.72 -23.74
C GLU A 169 -4.30 -11.80 -23.17
N THR A 170 -5.30 -11.91 -24.05
CA THR A 170 -6.68 -12.15 -23.65
C THR A 170 -7.41 -12.88 -24.76
N SER A 171 -8.40 -13.70 -24.40
CA SER A 171 -9.21 -14.39 -25.41
C SER A 171 -9.94 -13.40 -26.34
N PRO A 172 -10.03 -13.71 -27.65
CA PRO A 172 -10.72 -12.86 -28.62
C PRO A 172 -12.21 -12.76 -28.31
N ASN A 173 -12.77 -11.60 -28.64
CA ASN A 173 -14.16 -11.29 -28.34
C ASN A 173 -15.10 -12.18 -29.17
N VAL A 174 -15.87 -13.06 -28.51
CA VAL A 174 -16.85 -13.92 -29.20
C VAL A 174 -18.04 -13.05 -29.58
N LYS A 175 -18.07 -12.59 -30.84
CA LYS A 175 -19.19 -11.85 -31.45
C LYS A 175 -20.47 -12.69 -31.37
N GLY A 176 -21.25 -12.53 -30.30
CA GLY A 176 -22.50 -13.27 -30.11
C GLY A 176 -23.11 -13.20 -28.71
N ASN A 177 -22.34 -12.81 -27.69
CA ASN A 177 -22.84 -12.70 -26.31
C ASN A 177 -23.12 -11.23 -25.95
N THR A 178 -24.25 -10.70 -26.41
CA THR A 178 -24.65 -9.28 -26.21
C THR A 178 -25.59 -9.04 -25.03
N ALA A 179 -25.88 -10.03 -24.17
CA ALA A 179 -26.97 -9.90 -23.19
C ALA A 179 -26.62 -10.16 -21.72
N SER A 180 -25.39 -10.48 -21.34
CA SER A 180 -25.05 -10.69 -19.93
C SER A 180 -23.58 -10.36 -19.70
N GLY A 181 -23.28 -9.48 -18.76
CA GLY A 181 -21.92 -9.01 -18.45
C GLY A 181 -20.97 -10.14 -18.06
N GLY A 182 -20.45 -10.85 -19.06
CA GLY A 182 -19.46 -11.90 -18.89
C GLY A 182 -18.08 -11.33 -18.62
N SER A 183 -17.26 -12.11 -17.94
CA SER A 183 -15.83 -11.88 -17.81
C SER A 183 -15.05 -12.90 -18.65
N LYS A 184 -13.87 -12.51 -19.09
CA LYS A 184 -12.89 -13.37 -19.75
C LYS A 184 -11.57 -13.33 -18.99
N PRO A 185 -10.78 -14.41 -18.97
CA PRO A 185 -9.44 -14.39 -18.42
C PRO A 185 -8.52 -13.56 -19.31
N ALA A 186 -7.69 -12.72 -18.69
CA ALA A 186 -6.64 -11.95 -19.32
C ALA A 186 -5.34 -12.08 -18.53
N THR A 187 -4.24 -12.30 -19.25
CA THR A 187 -2.88 -12.39 -18.72
C THR A 187 -2.25 -11.00 -18.73
N LEU A 188 -1.73 -10.58 -17.57
CA LEU A 188 -1.09 -9.29 -17.36
C LEU A 188 0.42 -9.36 -17.64
N GLU A 189 1.07 -8.20 -17.72
CA GLU A 189 2.53 -8.10 -17.91
C GLU A 189 3.35 -8.77 -16.81
N THR A 190 2.77 -8.94 -15.62
CA THR A 190 3.37 -9.68 -14.50
C THR A 190 3.19 -11.19 -14.60
N GLY A 191 2.43 -11.67 -15.60
CA GLY A 191 2.03 -13.08 -15.76
C GLY A 191 0.82 -13.49 -14.92
N ALA A 192 0.25 -12.58 -14.11
CA ALA A 192 -0.99 -12.86 -13.39
C ALA A 192 -2.19 -12.98 -14.35
N VAL A 193 -3.11 -13.90 -14.04
CA VAL A 193 -4.35 -14.09 -14.81
C VAL A 193 -5.51 -13.51 -14.02
N VAL A 194 -6.21 -12.53 -14.59
CA VAL A 194 -7.36 -11.86 -13.96
C VAL A 194 -8.60 -11.92 -14.84
N SER A 195 -9.77 -11.85 -14.23
CA SER A 195 -11.04 -11.79 -14.95
C SER A 195 -11.37 -10.34 -15.34
N VAL A 196 -11.41 -10.06 -16.63
CA VAL A 196 -11.72 -8.74 -17.20
C VAL A 196 -13.01 -8.75 -18.01
N PRO A 197 -13.70 -7.62 -18.20
CA PRO A 197 -14.85 -7.55 -19.08
C PRO A 197 -14.53 -7.93 -20.54
N LEU A 198 -15.53 -8.43 -21.27
CA LEU A 198 -15.34 -8.90 -22.66
C LEU A 198 -14.77 -7.86 -23.62
N PHE A 199 -15.00 -6.57 -23.36
CA PHE A 199 -14.56 -5.46 -24.20
C PHE A 199 -13.08 -5.09 -24.04
N ILE A 200 -12.37 -5.62 -23.04
CA ILE A 200 -10.93 -5.33 -22.84
C ILE A 200 -10.11 -6.07 -23.89
N GLU A 201 -9.23 -5.37 -24.60
CA GLU A 201 -8.35 -5.97 -25.60
C GLU A 201 -6.89 -6.08 -25.11
N ALA A 202 -6.10 -6.90 -25.80
CA ALA A 202 -4.67 -7.01 -25.53
C ALA A 202 -3.99 -5.67 -25.85
N GLY A 203 -3.08 -5.23 -24.98
CA GLY A 203 -2.39 -3.95 -25.08
C GLY A 203 -2.99 -2.82 -24.25
N GLU A 204 -4.20 -2.99 -23.72
CA GLU A 204 -4.82 -2.01 -22.81
C GLU A 204 -4.20 -2.07 -21.40
N THR A 205 -4.14 -0.91 -20.74
CA THR A 205 -3.78 -0.82 -19.32
C THR A 205 -5.04 -0.85 -18.48
N ILE A 206 -5.09 -1.80 -17.55
CA ILE A 206 -6.21 -1.94 -16.62
C ILE A 206 -5.74 -1.66 -15.20
N LYS A 207 -6.64 -1.10 -14.41
CA LYS A 207 -6.48 -0.91 -12.98
C LYS A 207 -7.07 -2.11 -12.25
N ILE A 208 -6.26 -2.78 -11.44
CA ILE A 208 -6.67 -3.92 -10.63
C ILE A 208 -6.56 -3.63 -9.14
N ASP A 209 -7.39 -4.30 -8.34
CA ASP A 209 -7.25 -4.38 -6.89
C ASP A 209 -6.32 -5.55 -6.51
N THR A 210 -5.17 -5.25 -5.91
CA THR A 210 -4.15 -6.25 -5.54
C THR A 210 -4.56 -7.17 -4.38
N ARG A 211 -5.59 -6.78 -3.61
CA ARG A 211 -6.10 -7.57 -2.48
C ARG A 211 -7.08 -8.65 -2.92
N THR A 212 -7.85 -8.36 -3.97
CA THR A 212 -8.90 -9.26 -4.45
C THR A 212 -8.60 -9.84 -5.84
N GLY A 213 -7.62 -9.28 -6.56
CA GLY A 213 -7.36 -9.62 -7.96
C GLY A 213 -8.43 -9.11 -8.94
N SER A 214 -9.31 -8.22 -8.48
CA SER A 214 -10.46 -7.78 -9.28
C SER A 214 -10.11 -6.62 -10.21
N TYR A 215 -10.65 -6.66 -11.43
CA TYR A 215 -10.66 -5.52 -12.35
C TYR A 215 -11.50 -4.37 -11.77
N LEU A 216 -10.98 -3.14 -11.83
CA LEU A 216 -11.68 -1.93 -11.40
C LEU A 216 -12.09 -1.05 -12.58
N SER A 217 -11.13 -0.67 -13.41
CA SER A 217 -11.36 0.25 -14.52
C SER A 217 -10.27 0.12 -15.58
N ARG A 218 -10.54 0.65 -16.78
CA ARG A 218 -9.49 0.95 -17.77
C ARG A 218 -8.76 2.22 -17.36
N SER A 219 -7.43 2.25 -17.53
CA SER A 219 -6.62 3.46 -17.33
C SER A 219 -6.41 4.21 -18.63
#